data_AF-A0A550D567-F1
#
_entry.id   AF-A0A550D567-F1
#
_cell.length_a   1.000
_cell.length_b   1.000
_cell.length_c   1.000
_cell.angle_alpha   90.00
_cell.angle_beta   90.00
_cell.angle_gamma   90.00
#
_symmetry.space_group_name_H-M   'P 1'
#
loop_
_entity.id
_entity.type
_entity.pdbx_description
1 polymer ?
#
loop_
_entity_poly.entity_id
_entity_poly.type
_entity_poly.pdbx_seq_one_letter_code
_entity_poly.pdbx_strand_id
1 'polypeptide(L)'
;MSQKIDFDYINQLAKRSLGGDLKSFEKLLNILEKYENFPQVKFGLYSLIYQLSMNVFIDVSKECEKCGGKCCKSGYPIPVYEFDYKELAKRMNREELEKLRRVDNIYLLPRPCPFQQGWVCTIHRFKPYACLSFPFATEDEQREIINNYDGKGIPDFKVPEYCIAGKKVKETLNAIISDLEKCLGRKPTPKELYQAIMKKKK
;
A
#
# COMPACT_ATOMS: atom_id res chain seq x y z
N MET A 1 29.90 0.32 -11.83
CA MET A 1 29.72 0.73 -10.42
C MET A 1 28.31 0.34 -9.98
N SER A 2 28.18 -0.65 -9.09
CA SER A 2 26.87 -0.99 -8.49
C SER A 2 26.47 0.14 -7.54
N GLN A 3 25.42 0.88 -7.88
CA GLN A 3 24.84 1.89 -6.99
C GLN A 3 24.23 1.13 -5.80
N LYS A 4 24.78 1.31 -4.60
CA LYS A 4 24.23 0.71 -3.38
C LYS A 4 22.81 1.27 -3.19
N ILE A 5 21.82 0.41 -3.26
CA ILE A 5 20.42 0.80 -3.03
C ILE A 5 20.28 1.20 -1.56
N ASP A 6 19.86 2.44 -1.33
CA ASP A 6 19.48 2.93 -0.01
C ASP A 6 18.03 2.52 0.28
N PHE A 7 17.87 1.48 1.10
CA PHE A 7 16.56 0.93 1.46
C PHE A 7 15.72 1.91 2.29
N ASP A 8 16.33 2.73 3.14
CA ASP A 8 15.60 3.74 3.91
C ASP A 8 15.03 4.81 2.99
N TYR A 9 15.80 5.21 1.98
CA TYR A 9 15.33 6.12 0.95
C TYR A 9 14.14 5.55 0.15
N ILE A 10 14.21 4.26 -0.23
CA ILE A 10 13.10 3.57 -0.92
C ILE A 10 11.86 3.51 -0.03
N ASN A 11 12.01 3.14 1.25
CA ASN A 11 10.89 3.06 2.20
C ASN A 11 10.21 4.43 2.40
N GLN A 12 11.00 5.49 2.52
CA GLN A 12 10.48 6.86 2.61
C GLN A 12 9.79 7.33 1.33
N LEU A 13 10.31 6.95 0.16
CA LEU A 13 9.61 7.21 -1.10
C LEU A 13 8.28 6.47 -1.13
N ALA A 14 8.27 5.16 -0.85
CA ALA A 14 7.06 4.33 -0.83
C ALA A 14 6.00 4.91 0.11
N LYS A 15 6.37 5.29 1.34
CA LYS A 15 5.44 5.93 2.28
C LYS A 15 4.84 7.22 1.70
N ARG A 16 5.67 8.14 1.20
CA ARG A 16 5.20 9.41 0.63
C ARG A 16 4.29 9.19 -0.57
N SER A 17 4.66 8.25 -1.43
CA SER A 17 3.86 7.86 -2.58
C SER A 17 2.49 7.37 -2.18
N LEU A 18 2.41 6.40 -1.27
CA LEU A 18 1.13 5.87 -0.80
C LEU A 18 0.32 6.92 -0.03
N GLY A 19 0.97 7.95 0.53
CA GLY A 19 0.35 9.14 1.10
C GLY A 19 -0.12 10.19 0.08
N GLY A 20 0.09 9.97 -1.22
CA GLY A 20 -0.43 10.83 -2.30
C GLY A 20 0.62 11.64 -3.07
N ASP A 21 1.91 11.55 -2.73
CA ASP A 21 2.97 12.24 -3.50
C ASP A 21 3.31 11.48 -4.80
N LEU A 22 2.67 11.89 -5.89
CA LEU A 22 2.84 11.29 -7.21
C LEU A 22 4.26 11.47 -7.78
N LYS A 23 4.97 12.56 -7.42
CA LYS A 23 6.38 12.75 -7.86
C LYS A 23 7.28 11.74 -7.17
N SER A 24 7.07 11.49 -5.88
CA SER A 24 7.76 10.42 -5.16
C SER A 24 7.43 9.06 -5.76
N PHE A 25 6.19 8.81 -6.18
CA PHE A 25 5.79 7.55 -6.81
C PHE A 25 6.46 7.34 -8.17
N GLU A 26 6.48 8.35 -9.04
CA GLU A 26 7.18 8.27 -10.32
C GLU A 26 8.68 8.02 -10.14
N LYS A 27 9.30 8.66 -9.14
CA LYS A 27 10.70 8.41 -8.80
C LYS A 27 10.92 6.96 -8.33
N LEU A 28 10.05 6.47 -7.45
CA LEU A 28 10.10 5.09 -6.96
C LEU A 28 9.95 4.07 -8.10
N LEU A 29 8.96 4.28 -8.98
CA LEU A 29 8.71 3.44 -10.15
C LEU A 29 9.94 3.39 -11.07
N ASN A 30 10.54 4.55 -11.39
CA ASN A 30 11.74 4.62 -12.23
C ASN A 30 12.98 3.95 -11.58
N ILE A 31 13.05 3.90 -10.24
CA ILE A 31 14.13 3.19 -9.54
C ILE A 31 13.90 1.68 -9.65
N LEU A 32 12.68 1.22 -9.33
CA LEU A 32 12.34 -0.19 -9.22
C LEU A 32 12.14 -0.89 -10.58
N GLU A 33 11.74 -0.17 -11.64
CA GLU A 33 11.55 -0.76 -12.98
C GLU A 33 12.84 -1.39 -13.54
N LYS A 34 14.01 -0.88 -13.13
CA LYS A 34 15.32 -1.42 -13.50
C LYS A 34 15.55 -2.85 -12.99
N TYR A 35 14.74 -3.27 -12.03
CA TYR A 35 14.79 -4.58 -11.38
C TYR A 35 13.48 -5.36 -11.59
N GLU A 36 12.62 -4.96 -12.53
CA GLU A 36 11.32 -5.61 -12.79
C GLU A 36 11.47 -7.08 -13.25
N ASN A 37 12.65 -7.48 -13.73
CA ASN A 37 12.95 -8.88 -14.05
C ASN A 37 12.97 -9.79 -12.80
N PHE A 38 13.07 -9.24 -11.59
CA PHE A 38 12.92 -10.00 -10.35
C PHE A 38 11.43 -10.10 -9.97
N PRO A 39 10.86 -11.31 -9.84
CA PRO A 39 9.43 -11.49 -9.55
C PRO A 39 8.92 -10.69 -8.35
N GLN A 40 9.70 -10.63 -7.27
CA GLN A 40 9.34 -9.90 -6.05
C GLN A 40 9.26 -8.39 -6.27
N VAL A 41 10.15 -7.83 -7.09
CA VAL A 41 10.11 -6.40 -7.42
C VAL A 41 8.91 -6.10 -8.29
N LYS A 42 8.64 -6.92 -9.31
CA LYS A 42 7.47 -6.77 -10.16
C LYS A 42 6.17 -6.88 -9.38
N PHE A 43 6.08 -7.85 -8.47
CA PHE A 43 4.96 -7.97 -7.53
C PHE A 43 4.80 -6.69 -6.70
N GLY A 44 5.89 -6.20 -6.10
CA GLY A 44 5.89 -4.99 -5.29
C GLY A 44 5.42 -3.77 -6.07
N LEU A 45 5.86 -3.62 -7.33
CA LEU A 45 5.42 -2.55 -8.22
C LEU A 45 3.90 -2.57 -8.45
N TYR A 46 3.32 -3.73 -8.77
CA TYR A 46 1.86 -3.84 -8.89
C TYR A 46 1.16 -3.56 -7.57
N SER A 47 1.69 -4.07 -6.45
CA SER A 47 1.11 -3.86 -5.11
C SER A 47 1.03 -2.37 -4.79
N LEU A 48 2.11 -1.63 -5.07
CA LEU A 48 2.19 -0.19 -4.88
C LEU A 48 1.19 0.56 -5.77
N ILE A 49 0.97 0.12 -7.02
CA ILE A 49 -0.03 0.73 -7.92
C ILE A 49 -1.46 0.48 -7.41
N TYR A 50 -1.78 -0.75 -7.01
CA TYR A 50 -3.09 -1.09 -6.46
C TYR A 50 -3.36 -0.29 -5.19
N GLN A 51 -2.38 -0.21 -4.31
CA GLN A 51 -2.50 0.53 -3.07
C GLN A 51 -2.59 2.04 -3.29
N LEU A 52 -1.77 2.61 -4.18
CA LEU A 52 -1.87 4.02 -4.55
C LEU A 52 -3.26 4.33 -5.11
N SER A 53 -3.81 3.45 -5.93
CA SER A 53 -5.16 3.60 -6.50
C SER A 53 -6.22 3.64 -5.41
N MET A 54 -6.13 2.75 -4.42
CA MET A 54 -7.02 2.77 -3.26
C MET A 54 -6.88 4.06 -2.43
N ASN A 55 -5.65 4.54 -2.24
CA ASN A 55 -5.41 5.69 -1.35
C ASN A 55 -5.70 7.04 -2.03
N VAL A 56 -5.61 7.13 -3.36
CA VAL A 56 -5.56 8.42 -4.09
C VAL A 56 -6.57 8.53 -5.22
N PHE A 57 -6.77 7.46 -5.99
CA PHE A 57 -7.49 7.55 -7.28
C PHE A 57 -8.93 7.05 -7.21
N ILE A 58 -9.25 6.19 -6.26
CA ILE A 58 -10.57 5.56 -6.12
C ILE A 58 -11.15 5.98 -4.77
N ASP A 59 -12.27 6.70 -4.78
CA ASP A 59 -13.00 6.99 -3.54
C ASP A 59 -13.61 5.69 -3.00
N VAL A 60 -13.04 5.23 -1.89
CA VAL A 60 -13.46 4.03 -1.16
C VAL A 60 -14.13 4.35 0.18
N SER A 61 -14.47 5.63 0.43
CA SER A 61 -14.94 6.08 1.75
C SER A 61 -16.22 5.36 2.16
N LYS A 62 -17.18 5.23 1.24
CA LYS A 62 -18.44 4.51 1.48
C LYS A 62 -18.21 3.03 1.79
N GLU A 63 -17.25 2.40 1.14
CA GLU A 63 -16.90 0.99 1.36
C GLU A 63 -16.22 0.79 2.73
N CYS A 64 -15.34 1.72 3.13
CA CYS A 64 -14.71 1.74 4.45
C CYS A 64 -15.72 1.98 5.58
N GLU A 65 -16.68 2.86 5.35
CA GLU A 65 -17.79 3.11 6.28
C GLU A 65 -18.66 1.86 6.44
N LYS A 66 -19.06 1.22 5.33
CA LYS A 66 -19.84 -0.04 5.33
C LYS A 66 -19.13 -1.17 6.07
N CYS A 67 -17.82 -1.32 5.90
CA CYS A 67 -17.05 -2.34 6.63
C CYS A 67 -16.72 -1.91 8.06
N GLY A 68 -17.00 -0.65 8.43
CA GLY A 68 -16.81 -0.10 9.77
C GLY A 68 -15.34 -0.02 10.20
N GLY A 69 -14.40 0.10 9.25
CA GLY A 69 -12.97 0.12 9.54
C GLY A 69 -12.46 -1.15 10.23
N LYS A 70 -12.97 -2.34 9.84
CA LYS A 70 -12.58 -3.64 10.43
C LYS A 70 -11.07 -3.90 10.47
N CYS A 71 -10.32 -3.43 9.49
CA CYS A 71 -8.85 -3.53 9.48
C CYS A 71 -8.17 -2.85 10.67
N CYS A 72 -8.82 -1.85 11.29
CA CYS A 72 -8.35 -1.20 12.51
C CYS A 72 -8.86 -1.88 13.79
N LYS A 73 -9.93 -2.67 13.72
CA LYS A 73 -10.57 -3.30 14.89
C LYS A 73 -9.97 -4.64 15.28
N SER A 74 -9.48 -5.40 14.31
CA SER A 74 -9.06 -6.81 14.51
C SER A 74 -7.84 -7.19 13.66
N GLY A 75 -7.13 -8.23 14.10
CA GLY A 75 -5.93 -8.76 13.44
C GLY A 75 -4.66 -8.50 14.24
N TYR A 76 -3.51 -8.80 13.66
CA TYR A 76 -2.21 -8.61 14.31
C TYR A 76 -1.88 -7.12 14.52
N PRO A 77 -1.12 -6.77 15.58
CA PRO A 77 -0.57 -5.44 15.75
C PRO A 77 0.24 -5.00 14.52
N ILE A 78 0.14 -3.73 14.17
CA ILE A 78 0.78 -3.19 12.97
C ILE A 78 2.20 -2.72 13.34
N PRO A 79 3.25 -3.16 12.62
CA PRO A 79 4.59 -2.67 12.87
C PRO A 79 4.69 -1.17 12.56
N VAL A 80 5.30 -0.43 13.48
CA VAL A 80 5.65 0.99 13.32
C VAL A 80 7.16 1.05 13.12
N TYR A 81 7.58 1.22 11.87
CA TYR A 81 9.00 1.33 11.52
C TYR A 81 9.61 2.59 12.14
N GLU A 82 10.94 2.63 12.25
CA GLU A 82 11.62 3.77 12.90
C GLU A 82 11.28 5.11 12.23
N PHE A 83 11.21 5.16 10.90
CA PHE A 83 10.81 6.38 10.18
C PHE A 83 9.34 6.75 10.42
N ASP A 84 8.46 5.76 10.63
CA ASP A 84 7.06 6.02 11.01
C ASP A 84 7.01 6.62 12.40
N TYR A 85 7.70 6.00 13.37
CA TYR A 85 7.76 6.49 14.75
C TYR A 85 8.29 7.93 14.82
N LYS A 86 9.37 8.25 14.09
CA LYS A 86 9.91 9.61 14.00
C LYS A 86 8.90 10.62 13.44
N GLU A 87 8.01 10.22 12.54
CA GLU A 87 6.95 11.09 12.04
C GLU A 87 5.79 11.24 13.02
N LEU A 88 5.36 10.13 13.65
CA LEU A 88 4.35 10.13 14.70
C LEU A 88 4.79 11.05 15.86
N ALA A 89 6.02 10.91 16.32
CA ALA A 89 6.57 11.69 17.44
C ALA A 89 6.66 13.20 17.16
N LYS A 90 6.65 13.62 15.89
CA LYS A 90 6.60 15.04 15.51
C LYS A 90 5.19 15.62 15.46
N ARG A 91 4.15 14.76 15.44
CA ARG A 91 2.75 15.14 15.20
C ARG A 91 1.81 14.79 16.34
N MET A 92 2.25 13.94 17.25
CA MET A 92 1.49 13.45 18.40
C MET A 92 2.08 13.99 19.70
N ASN A 93 1.23 14.16 20.70
CA ASN A 93 1.67 14.41 22.06
C ASN A 93 2.17 13.11 22.73
N ARG A 94 2.72 13.24 23.94
CA ARG A 94 3.27 12.10 24.69
C ARG A 94 2.22 11.04 25.01
N GLU A 95 1.03 11.44 25.46
CA GLU A 95 -0.07 10.52 25.80
C GLU A 95 -0.53 9.71 24.58
N GLU A 96 -0.56 10.34 23.40
CA GLU A 96 -0.87 9.66 22.15
C GLU A 96 0.21 8.65 21.75
N LEU A 97 1.49 8.97 21.92
CA LEU A 97 2.59 8.06 21.63
C LEU A 97 2.64 6.86 22.58
N GLU A 98 2.26 7.05 23.85
CA GLU A 98 2.17 5.98 24.85
C GLU A 98 1.12 4.92 24.50
N LYS A 99 0.23 5.19 23.53
CA LYS A 99 -0.72 4.21 22.98
C LYS A 99 -0.05 3.17 22.07
N LEU A 100 1.19 3.40 21.63
CA LEU A 100 2.00 2.42 20.93
C LEU A 100 2.60 1.43 21.92
N ARG A 101 2.62 0.13 21.57
CA ARG A 101 3.25 -0.90 22.39
C ARG A 101 4.69 -1.11 21.94
N ARG A 102 5.63 -1.07 22.87
CA ARG A 102 7.02 -1.47 22.59
C ARG A 102 7.19 -2.95 22.90
N VAL A 103 7.63 -3.72 21.91
CA VAL A 103 8.02 -5.13 22.06
C VAL A 103 9.45 -5.23 21.56
N ASP A 104 10.36 -5.60 22.46
CA ASP A 104 11.80 -5.55 22.24
C ASP A 104 12.26 -4.16 21.71
N ASN A 105 12.76 -4.13 20.47
CA ASN A 105 13.27 -2.95 19.79
C ASN A 105 12.29 -2.38 18.74
N ILE A 106 11.04 -2.83 18.70
CA ILE A 106 10.05 -2.42 17.69
C ILE A 106 8.81 -1.82 18.37
N TYR A 107 8.28 -0.75 17.79
CA TYR A 107 6.98 -0.20 18.16
C TYR A 107 5.87 -0.87 17.36
N LEU A 108 4.77 -1.19 18.02
CA LEU A 108 3.58 -1.81 17.45
C LEU A 108 2.37 -0.91 17.72
N LEU A 109 1.58 -0.67 16.68
CA LEU A 109 0.25 -0.07 16.79
C LEU A 109 -0.75 -1.21 17.09
N PRO A 110 -1.33 -1.28 18.30
CA PRO A 110 -2.21 -2.38 18.66
C PRO A 110 -3.51 -2.36 17.84
N ARG A 111 -4.17 -3.52 17.80
CA ARG A 111 -5.57 -3.66 17.36
C ARG A 111 -6.40 -4.20 18.55
N PRO A 112 -7.58 -3.65 18.89
CA PRO A 112 -8.22 -2.48 18.27
C PRO A 112 -7.36 -1.22 18.30
N CYS A 113 -7.37 -0.48 17.19
CA CYS A 113 -6.52 0.69 16.99
C CYS A 113 -6.99 1.84 17.87
N PRO A 114 -6.11 2.40 18.73
CA PRO A 114 -6.49 3.47 19.64
C PRO A 114 -6.73 4.82 18.94
N PHE A 115 -6.40 4.92 17.65
CA PHE A 115 -6.65 6.08 16.79
C PHE A 115 -7.88 5.89 15.88
N GLN A 116 -8.69 4.86 16.11
CA GLN A 116 -9.95 4.65 15.41
C GLN A 116 -11.10 5.33 16.14
N GLN A 117 -11.87 6.15 15.42
CA GLN A 117 -13.14 6.73 15.86
C GLN A 117 -14.24 6.31 14.89
N GLY A 118 -15.07 5.34 15.28
CA GLY A 118 -16.01 4.71 14.34
C GLY A 118 -15.27 3.99 13.22
N TRP A 119 -15.45 4.42 11.97
CA TRP A 119 -14.68 3.94 10.81
C TRP A 119 -13.49 4.84 10.46
N VAL A 120 -13.40 6.02 11.08
CA VAL A 120 -12.41 7.06 10.76
C VAL A 120 -11.10 6.77 11.49
N CYS A 121 -9.99 7.03 10.81
CA CYS A 121 -8.65 7.03 11.40
C CYS A 121 -8.25 8.47 11.74
N THR A 122 -8.06 8.79 13.01
CA THR A 122 -7.72 10.17 13.45
C THR A 122 -6.32 10.59 12.99
N ILE A 123 -5.44 9.62 12.72
CA ILE A 123 -4.08 9.85 12.24
C ILE A 123 -3.96 9.64 10.73
N HIS A 124 -5.07 9.69 9.98
CA HIS A 124 -5.13 9.32 8.56
C HIS A 124 -4.05 10.00 7.70
N ARG A 125 -3.78 11.28 7.94
CA ARG A 125 -2.78 12.09 7.21
C ARG A 125 -1.33 11.63 7.42
N PHE A 126 -1.07 10.84 8.46
CA PHE A 126 0.28 10.46 8.87
C PHE A 126 0.36 9.06 9.45
N LYS A 127 -0.56 8.19 8.99
CA LYS A 127 -0.62 6.79 9.41
C LYS A 127 0.67 6.05 8.99
N PRO A 128 1.07 5.00 9.73
CA PRO A 128 2.27 4.22 9.42
C PRO A 128 2.27 3.64 8.00
N TYR A 129 3.46 3.39 7.45
CA TYR A 129 3.62 2.78 6.12
C TYR A 129 2.87 1.45 5.99
N ALA A 130 2.91 0.59 7.01
CA ALA A 130 2.15 -0.66 6.99
C ALA A 130 0.63 -0.43 6.87
N CYS A 131 0.08 0.61 7.52
CA CYS A 131 -1.33 1.01 7.36
C CYS A 131 -1.64 1.62 5.98
N LEU A 132 -0.65 2.22 5.33
CA LEU A 132 -0.77 2.75 3.97
C LEU A 132 -0.74 1.64 2.92
N SER A 133 -0.14 0.49 3.26
CA SER A 133 0.14 -0.67 2.39
C SER A 133 -0.93 -1.77 2.46
N PHE A 134 -2.02 -1.55 3.19
CA PHE A 134 -3.13 -2.49 3.32
C PHE A 134 -4.23 -2.23 2.27
N PRO A 135 -4.77 -3.28 1.60
CA PRO A 135 -4.54 -4.71 1.81
C PRO A 135 -3.50 -5.35 0.86
N PHE A 136 -2.86 -4.58 -0.02
CA PHE A 136 -2.19 -5.16 -1.18
C PHE A 136 -0.72 -5.54 -0.98
N ALA A 137 -0.07 -5.16 0.13
CA ALA A 137 1.37 -5.34 0.29
C ALA A 137 1.85 -5.93 1.63
N THR A 138 1.00 -6.03 2.66
CA THR A 138 1.48 -6.31 4.04
C THR A 138 0.73 -7.41 4.78
N GLU A 139 -0.34 -7.97 4.21
CA GLU A 139 -1.10 -9.02 4.88
C GLU A 139 -0.42 -10.39 4.73
N ASP A 140 -0.57 -11.26 5.74
CA ASP A 140 -0.05 -12.62 5.70
C ASP A 140 -0.56 -13.39 4.49
N GLU A 141 -1.80 -13.11 4.07
CA GLU A 141 -2.43 -13.65 2.87
C GLU A 141 -1.68 -13.26 1.57
N GLN A 142 -0.99 -12.12 1.56
CA GLN A 142 -0.14 -11.72 0.42
C GLN A 142 1.20 -12.45 0.43
N ARG A 143 1.70 -12.88 1.59
CA ARG A 143 3.00 -13.57 1.69
C ARG A 143 3.02 -14.85 0.87
N GLU A 144 1.93 -15.62 0.91
CA GLU A 144 1.78 -16.83 0.09
C GLU A 144 1.80 -16.50 -1.41
N ILE A 145 1.07 -15.46 -1.84
CA ILE A 145 1.03 -15.06 -3.24
C ILE A 145 2.40 -14.57 -3.71
N ILE A 146 3.08 -13.76 -2.90
CA ILE A 146 4.44 -13.26 -3.20
C ILE A 146 5.40 -14.41 -3.42
N ASN A 147 5.36 -15.43 -2.54
CA ASN A 147 6.25 -16.58 -2.60
C ASN A 147 5.99 -17.46 -3.84
N ASN A 148 4.74 -17.50 -4.30
CA ASN A 148 4.31 -18.32 -5.45
C ASN A 148 4.33 -17.56 -6.79
N TYR A 149 4.59 -16.25 -6.79
CA TYR A 149 4.56 -15.44 -8.00
C TYR A 149 5.79 -15.70 -8.88
N ASP A 150 5.56 -16.17 -10.11
CA ASP A 150 6.61 -16.56 -11.07
C ASP A 150 7.14 -15.40 -11.93
N GLY A 151 6.67 -14.18 -11.70
CA GLY A 151 7.05 -12.99 -12.48
C GLY A 151 6.24 -12.79 -13.77
N LYS A 152 5.30 -13.68 -14.11
CA LYS A 152 4.49 -13.57 -15.33
C LYS A 152 3.16 -12.87 -15.05
N GLY A 153 2.78 -12.02 -16.00
CA GLY A 153 1.52 -11.27 -15.92
C GLY A 153 1.41 -10.37 -14.69
N ILE A 154 0.18 -10.23 -14.20
CA ILE A 154 -0.20 -9.36 -13.08
C ILE A 154 -0.53 -10.26 -11.89
N PRO A 155 -0.02 -9.98 -10.67
CA PRO A 155 -0.35 -10.78 -9.50
C PRO A 155 -1.85 -10.79 -9.20
N ASP A 156 -2.38 -11.95 -8.82
CA ASP A 156 -3.75 -12.06 -8.33
C ASP A 156 -3.80 -11.76 -6.83
N PHE A 157 -3.92 -10.48 -6.48
CA PHE A 157 -3.92 -10.06 -5.08
C PHE A 157 -5.10 -10.64 -4.29
N LYS A 158 -4.81 -11.23 -3.13
CA LYS A 158 -5.83 -11.68 -2.17
C LYS A 158 -6.26 -10.53 -1.26
N VAL A 159 -7.52 -10.14 -1.38
CA VAL A 159 -8.11 -9.09 -0.52
C VAL A 159 -8.92 -9.79 0.56
N PRO A 160 -8.73 -9.43 1.85
CA PRO A 160 -9.53 -10.02 2.93
C PRO A 160 -11.02 -9.87 2.66
N GLU A 161 -11.82 -10.89 2.99
CA GLU A 161 -13.24 -10.93 2.64
C GLU A 161 -14.03 -9.73 3.15
N TYR A 162 -13.64 -9.20 4.31
CA TYR A 162 -14.27 -8.03 4.93
C TYR A 162 -13.90 -6.70 4.25
N CYS A 163 -12.85 -6.66 3.43
CA CYS A 163 -12.33 -5.42 2.84
C CYS A 163 -13.05 -5.11 1.52
N ILE A 164 -14.25 -4.53 1.63
CA ILE A 164 -15.08 -4.11 0.49
C ILE A 164 -14.32 -3.10 -0.39
N ALA A 165 -13.58 -2.18 0.22
CA ALA A 165 -12.78 -1.18 -0.48
C ALA A 165 -11.70 -1.81 -1.38
N GLY A 166 -10.97 -2.81 -0.87
CA GLY A 166 -9.95 -3.52 -1.65
C GLY A 166 -10.56 -4.30 -2.81
N LYS A 167 -11.74 -4.91 -2.62
CA LYS A 167 -12.47 -5.62 -3.70
C LYS A 167 -12.84 -4.67 -4.83
N LYS A 168 -13.44 -3.51 -4.50
CA LYS A 168 -13.76 -2.45 -5.47
C LYS A 168 -12.53 -1.97 -6.25
N VAL A 169 -11.40 -1.77 -5.57
CA VAL A 169 -10.14 -1.36 -6.22
C VAL A 169 -9.66 -2.44 -7.18
N LYS A 170 -9.65 -3.70 -6.75
CA LYS A 170 -9.26 -4.85 -7.59
C LYS A 170 -10.14 -4.94 -8.85
N GLU A 171 -11.47 -4.86 -8.70
CA GLU A 171 -12.41 -4.86 -9.81
C GLU A 171 -12.17 -3.70 -10.79
N THR A 172 -12.00 -2.49 -10.26
CA THR A 172 -11.75 -1.29 -11.06
C THR A 172 -10.45 -1.42 -11.87
N LEU A 173 -9.37 -1.89 -11.24
CA LEU A 173 -8.09 -2.05 -11.92
C LEU A 173 -8.11 -3.21 -12.91
N ASN A 174 -8.80 -4.30 -12.61
CA ASN A 174 -8.96 -5.43 -13.55
C ASN A 174 -9.69 -5.01 -14.83
N ALA A 175 -10.66 -4.09 -14.74
CA ALA A 175 -11.30 -3.51 -15.92
C ALA A 175 -10.31 -2.69 -16.76
N ILE A 176 -9.51 -1.82 -16.14
CA ILE A 176 -8.46 -1.04 -16.83
C ILE A 176 -7.44 -1.96 -17.49
N ILE A 177 -7.01 -2.99 -16.78
CA ILE A 177 -6.07 -4.01 -17.26
C ILE A 177 -6.65 -4.73 -18.48
N SER A 178 -7.91 -5.14 -18.43
CA SER A 178 -8.59 -5.80 -19.54
C SER A 178 -8.68 -4.92 -20.80
N ASP A 179 -8.93 -3.63 -20.61
CA ASP A 179 -8.92 -2.66 -21.72
C ASP A 179 -7.52 -2.48 -22.31
N LEU A 180 -6.49 -2.38 -21.47
CA LEU A 180 -5.10 -2.29 -21.90
C LEU A 180 -4.66 -3.55 -22.65
N GLU A 181 -5.05 -4.73 -22.18
CA GLU A 181 -4.72 -6.01 -22.81
C GLU A 181 -5.29 -6.11 -24.23
N LYS A 182 -6.53 -5.67 -24.43
CA LYS A 182 -7.15 -5.60 -25.77
C LYS A 182 -6.36 -4.71 -26.72
N CYS A 183 -5.83 -3.58 -26.21
CA CYS A 183 -5.05 -2.64 -27.02
C CYS A 183 -3.61 -3.11 -27.28
N LEU A 184 -2.97 -3.76 -26.30
CA LEU A 184 -1.55 -4.13 -26.34
C LEU A 184 -1.31 -5.54 -26.89
N GLY A 185 -2.32 -6.42 -26.90
CA GLY A 185 -2.16 -7.84 -27.20
C GLY A 185 -1.37 -8.62 -26.14
N ARG A 186 -1.08 -8.00 -24.99
CA ARG A 186 -0.37 -8.59 -23.85
C ARG A 186 -0.78 -7.93 -22.54
N LYS A 187 -0.43 -8.55 -21.41
CA LYS A 187 -0.54 -7.93 -20.08
C LYS A 187 0.25 -6.60 -20.07
N PRO A 188 -0.31 -5.49 -19.55
CA PRO A 188 0.43 -4.24 -19.39
C PRO A 188 1.58 -4.42 -18.40
N THR A 189 2.61 -3.58 -18.49
CA THR A 189 3.64 -3.45 -17.44
C THR A 189 3.11 -2.61 -16.27
N PRO A 190 3.77 -2.61 -15.09
CA PRO A 190 3.41 -1.71 -14.00
C PRO A 190 3.38 -0.24 -14.45
N LYS A 191 4.35 0.18 -15.27
CA LYS A 191 4.42 1.56 -15.78
C LYS A 191 3.24 1.91 -16.69
N GLU A 192 2.88 1.01 -17.60
CA GLU A 192 1.73 1.20 -18.49
C GLU A 192 0.41 1.27 -17.71
N LEU A 193 0.24 0.40 -16.71
CA LEU A 193 -0.93 0.42 -15.84
C LEU A 193 -1.02 1.75 -15.06
N TYR A 194 0.08 2.20 -14.44
CA TYR A 194 0.12 3.49 -13.75
C TYR A 194 -0.25 4.65 -14.68
N GLN A 195 0.32 4.69 -15.88
CA GLN A 195 0.02 5.72 -16.87
C GLN A 195 -1.46 5.72 -17.30
N ALA A 196 -2.07 4.54 -17.45
CA ALA A 196 -3.48 4.42 -17.79
C ALA A 196 -4.39 4.96 -16.67
N ILE A 197 -4.08 4.64 -15.42
CA ILE A 197 -4.79 5.17 -14.24
C ILE A 197 -4.68 6.70 -14.22
N MET A 198 -3.48 7.24 -14.43
CA MET A 198 -3.24 8.69 -14.47
C MET A 198 -4.00 9.40 -15.59
N LYS A 199 -4.21 8.75 -16.74
CA LYS A 199 -5.00 9.32 -17.85
C LYS A 199 -6.49 9.41 -17.50
N LYS A 200 -7.06 8.43 -16.79
CA LYS A 200 -8.48 8.44 -16.38
C LYS A 200 -8.82 9.47 -15.29
N LYS A 201 -7.81 10.09 -14.67
CA LYS A 201 -7.98 11.19 -13.71
C LYS A 201 -8.23 12.54 -14.38
N LYS A 202 -7.78 12.72 -15.63
CA LYS A 202 -7.99 13.94 -16.42
C LYS A 202 -9.35 13.89 -17.10
#